data_AF-A0A2N1U206-F1
#
_entry.id   AF-A0A2N1U206-F1
#
_cell.length_a   1.000
_cell.length_b   1.000
_cell.length_c   1.000
_cell.angle_alpha   90.00
_cell.angle_beta   90.00
_cell.angle_gamma   90.00
#
_symmetry.space_group_name_H-M   'P 1'
#
loop_
_entity.id
_entity.type
_entity.pdbx_description
1 polymer ?
#
loop_
_entity_poly.entity_id
_entity_poly.type
_entity_poly.pdbx_seq_one_letter_code
_entity_poly.pdbx_strand_id
1 'polypeptide(L)'
;MKTFTALLTLAVLASATLFAGLGVPGESNPLLASADIAINAVAGYTVDKVKDVDGVRIKVRDPQGKEFWVSNVLGDQEKKFFFNGQSSNLLIADLNADQQPEIITAVSYPPHNGSLHVFTLDKDQQGFVPMQFSNPQTNSSSEFLASDMLQEDGQDLTFVDNNRVRALGMLYPENEGAEAVASFFFYKLSGAAFTFDGSEPVPVDN
;
A
#
# COMPACT_ATOMS: atom_id res chain seq x y z
N MET A 1 -18.07 -59.55 -14.04
CA MET A 1 -17.40 -58.52 -14.86
C MET A 1 -18.09 -57.19 -14.58
N LYS A 2 -17.29 -56.16 -14.32
CA LYS A 2 -17.67 -54.90 -13.68
C LYS A 2 -18.40 -53.96 -14.65
N THR A 3 -19.58 -53.48 -14.29
CA THR A 3 -20.19 -52.28 -14.86
C THR A 3 -19.66 -51.07 -14.08
N PHE A 4 -18.92 -50.19 -14.76
CA PHE A 4 -18.51 -48.89 -14.23
C PHE A 4 -19.62 -47.89 -14.51
N THR A 5 -20.28 -47.40 -13.46
CA THR A 5 -21.17 -46.23 -13.53
C THR A 5 -20.34 -45.02 -13.12
N ALA A 6 -19.91 -44.20 -14.07
CA ALA A 6 -19.31 -42.90 -13.78
C ALA A 6 -20.43 -41.86 -13.72
N LEU A 7 -20.77 -41.41 -12.50
CA LEU A 7 -21.64 -40.27 -12.26
C LEU A 7 -20.77 -39.02 -12.34
N LEU A 8 -20.86 -38.25 -13.44
CA LEU A 8 -20.21 -36.95 -13.55
C LEU A 8 -21.21 -35.86 -13.14
N THR A 9 -21.13 -35.45 -11.88
CA THR A 9 -21.88 -34.31 -11.35
C THR A 9 -21.10 -33.03 -11.69
N LEU A 10 -21.50 -32.34 -12.76
CA LEU A 10 -20.93 -31.02 -13.09
C LEU A 10 -21.72 -29.93 -12.36
N ALA A 11 -21.25 -29.55 -11.18
CA ALA A 11 -21.74 -28.36 -10.48
C ALA A 11 -21.12 -27.12 -11.13
N VAL A 12 -21.88 -26.43 -11.98
CA VAL A 12 -21.52 -25.09 -12.46
C VAL A 12 -22.14 -24.08 -11.49
N LEU A 13 -21.39 -23.70 -10.46
CA LEU A 13 -21.63 -22.43 -9.76
C LEU A 13 -20.90 -21.34 -10.53
N ALA A 14 -21.58 -20.70 -11.48
CA ALA A 14 -21.15 -19.41 -12.00
C ALA A 14 -21.79 -18.32 -11.14
N SER A 15 -21.13 -17.93 -10.05
CA SER A 15 -21.48 -16.74 -9.28
C SER A 15 -20.90 -15.52 -10.01
N ALA A 16 -21.62 -15.01 -11.01
CA ALA A 16 -21.32 -13.70 -11.58
C ALA A 16 -21.99 -12.62 -10.73
N THR A 17 -21.31 -12.13 -9.69
CA THR A 17 -21.66 -10.83 -9.09
C THR A 17 -21.02 -9.74 -9.92
N LEU A 18 -21.70 -9.36 -11.00
CA LEU A 18 -21.52 -8.08 -11.67
C LEU A 18 -22.10 -6.98 -10.75
N PHE A 19 -21.29 -6.44 -9.84
CA PHE A 19 -21.52 -5.07 -9.37
C PHE A 19 -20.80 -4.13 -10.32
N ALA A 20 -21.42 -3.94 -11.49
CA ALA A 20 -21.08 -2.82 -12.36
C ALA A 20 -21.57 -1.54 -11.67
N GLY A 21 -20.62 -0.67 -11.35
CA GLY A 21 -20.85 0.62 -10.73
C GLY A 21 -21.93 1.43 -11.43
N LEU A 22 -23.00 1.70 -10.71
CA LEU A 22 -23.78 2.91 -10.86
C LEU A 22 -23.71 3.61 -9.52
N GLY A 23 -22.63 4.36 -9.31
CA GLY A 23 -22.56 5.33 -8.22
C GLY A 23 -23.78 6.24 -8.33
N VAL A 24 -24.56 6.31 -7.26
CA VAL A 24 -25.73 7.19 -7.19
C VAL A 24 -25.21 8.63 -7.23
N PRO A 25 -25.78 9.53 -8.07
CA PRO A 25 -25.40 10.94 -8.06
C PRO A 25 -25.55 11.51 -6.65
N GLY A 26 -24.42 11.82 -6.00
CA GLY A 26 -24.37 12.31 -4.61
C GLY A 26 -23.54 11.48 -3.62
N GLU A 27 -22.99 10.32 -4.00
CA GLU A 27 -21.97 9.65 -3.17
C GLU A 27 -20.66 10.46 -3.20
N SER A 28 -20.45 11.25 -2.16
CA SER A 28 -19.31 12.16 -1.99
C SER A 28 -17.96 11.45 -1.82
N ASN A 29 -17.94 10.11 -1.77
CA ASN A 29 -16.78 9.34 -1.36
C ASN A 29 -16.52 8.14 -2.30
N PRO A 30 -15.99 8.32 -3.53
CA PRO A 30 -15.67 7.20 -4.41
C PRO A 30 -14.78 6.15 -3.74
N LEU A 31 -15.18 4.89 -3.85
CA LEU A 31 -14.36 3.72 -3.54
C LEU A 31 -13.29 3.57 -4.62
N LEU A 32 -12.02 3.60 -4.22
CA LEU A 32 -10.86 3.51 -5.10
C LEU A 32 -10.34 2.06 -5.22
N ALA A 33 -10.31 1.35 -4.10
CA ALA A 33 -9.90 -0.05 -4.03
C ALA A 33 -10.51 -0.71 -2.78
N SER A 34 -10.65 -2.03 -2.81
CA SER A 34 -11.08 -2.83 -1.66
C SER A 34 -10.31 -4.14 -1.61
N ALA A 35 -10.03 -4.64 -0.41
CA ALA A 35 -9.36 -5.91 -0.17
C ALA A 35 -9.85 -6.55 1.14
N ASP A 36 -9.78 -7.88 1.21
CA ASP A 36 -10.07 -8.60 2.44
C ASP A 36 -8.83 -8.65 3.34
N ILE A 37 -9.05 -8.57 4.65
CA ILE A 37 -8.01 -8.74 5.66
C ILE A 37 -8.48 -9.70 6.75
N ALA A 38 -7.55 -10.48 7.31
CA ALA A 38 -7.80 -11.25 8.53
C ALA A 38 -7.20 -10.49 9.71
N ILE A 39 -7.99 -10.25 10.75
CA ILE A 39 -7.54 -9.61 11.99
C ILE A 39 -7.70 -10.64 13.11
N ASN A 40 -6.64 -10.93 13.85
CA ASN A 40 -6.64 -11.92 14.94
C ASN A 40 -7.15 -13.30 14.52
N ALA A 41 -6.73 -13.77 13.34
CA ALA A 41 -7.22 -15.01 12.71
C ALA A 41 -8.74 -15.05 12.43
N VAL A 42 -9.44 -13.90 12.51
CA VAL A 42 -10.83 -13.74 12.11
C VAL A 42 -10.87 -13.16 10.71
N ALA A 43 -11.42 -13.93 9.77
CA ALA A 43 -11.63 -13.50 8.39
C ALA A 43 -12.90 -12.64 8.24
N GLY A 44 -13.04 -11.99 7.08
CA GLY A 44 -14.24 -11.23 6.70
C GLY A 44 -14.20 -9.75 7.03
N TYR A 45 -13.07 -9.24 7.51
CA TYR A 45 -12.84 -7.80 7.55
C TYR A 45 -12.56 -7.29 6.14
N THR A 46 -13.02 -6.07 5.84
CA THR A 46 -12.80 -5.41 4.55
C THR A 46 -11.98 -4.14 4.75
N VAL A 47 -11.03 -3.90 3.87
CA VAL A 47 -10.20 -2.70 3.81
C VAL A 47 -10.56 -1.94 2.55
N ASP A 48 -11.13 -0.76 2.70
CA ASP A 48 -11.49 0.12 1.60
C ASP A 48 -10.55 1.32 1.55
N LYS A 49 -9.98 1.57 0.38
CA LYS A 49 -9.38 2.85 0.04
C LYS A 49 -10.46 3.73 -0.56
N VAL A 50 -10.75 4.86 0.07
CA VAL A 50 -11.78 5.80 -0.37
C VAL A 50 -11.18 7.19 -0.55
N LYS A 51 -11.74 7.99 -1.45
CA LYS A 51 -11.47 9.42 -1.53
C LYS A 51 -12.72 10.17 -1.11
N ASP A 52 -12.65 10.94 -0.04
CA ASP A 52 -13.71 11.86 0.39
C ASP A 52 -13.38 13.31 -0.01
N VAL A 53 -14.11 14.26 0.56
CA VAL A 53 -13.92 15.70 0.32
C VAL A 53 -12.59 16.24 0.86
N ASP A 54 -12.02 15.60 1.88
CA ASP A 54 -10.77 16.02 2.51
C ASP A 54 -9.56 15.34 1.86
N GLY A 55 -9.73 14.11 1.36
CA GLY A 55 -8.69 13.39 0.63
C GLY A 55 -8.87 11.88 0.66
N VAL A 56 -7.77 11.16 0.44
CA VAL A 56 -7.73 9.70 0.44
C VAL A 56 -7.54 9.16 1.85
N ARG A 57 -8.36 8.17 2.23
CA ARG A 57 -8.29 7.45 3.51
C ARG A 57 -8.41 5.95 3.31
N ILE A 58 -8.02 5.21 4.34
CA ILE A 58 -8.33 3.79 4.49
C ILE A 58 -9.42 3.64 5.54
N LYS A 59 -10.42 2.80 5.23
CA LYS A 59 -11.47 2.39 6.16
C LYS A 59 -11.46 0.88 6.30
N VAL A 60 -11.46 0.38 7.52
CA VAL A 60 -11.57 -1.04 7.82
C VAL A 60 -12.94 -1.29 8.43
N ARG A 61 -13.68 -2.26 7.89
CA ARG A 61 -14.95 -2.71 8.47
C ARG A 61 -14.85 -4.13 8.97
N ASP A 62 -15.56 -4.40 10.06
CA ASP A 62 -15.70 -5.73 10.63
C ASP A 62 -16.58 -6.65 9.74
N PRO A 63 -16.66 -7.96 10.05
CA PRO A 63 -17.46 -8.90 9.26
C PRO A 63 -18.98 -8.63 9.29
N GLN A 64 -19.46 -7.72 10.14
CA GLN A 64 -20.85 -7.27 10.16
C GLN A 64 -21.04 -5.98 9.34
N GLY A 65 -19.97 -5.45 8.73
CA GLY A 65 -19.96 -4.22 7.95
C GLY A 65 -19.91 -2.95 8.81
N LYS A 66 -19.65 -3.05 10.11
CA LYS A 66 -19.48 -1.89 10.99
C LYS A 66 -18.04 -1.37 10.90
N GLU A 67 -17.88 -0.06 10.97
CA GLU A 67 -16.57 0.57 11.03
C GLU A 67 -15.75 0.07 12.22
N PHE A 68 -14.59 -0.51 11.90
CA PHE A 68 -13.60 -0.99 12.86
C PHE A 68 -12.50 0.06 13.06
N TRP A 69 -12.00 0.65 11.97
CA TRP A 69 -10.94 1.65 12.00
C TRP A 69 -10.96 2.56 10.77
N VAL A 70 -10.51 3.81 10.91
CA VAL A 70 -10.35 4.78 9.82
C VAL A 70 -9.02 5.51 9.98
N SER A 71 -8.28 5.64 8.89
CA SER A 71 -7.04 6.41 8.88
C SER A 71 -7.28 7.93 8.90
N ASN A 72 -6.23 8.68 9.26
CA ASN A 72 -6.13 10.10 8.89
C ASN A 72 -6.15 10.27 7.35
N VAL A 73 -6.31 11.50 6.87
CA VAL A 73 -6.14 11.81 5.44
C VAL A 73 -4.69 11.54 5.06
N LEU A 74 -4.49 10.68 4.07
CA LEU A 74 -3.16 10.22 3.64
C LEU A 74 -2.58 11.06 2.52
N GLY A 75 -3.44 11.69 1.71
CA GLY A 75 -3.06 12.50 0.55
C GLY A 75 -4.26 12.93 -0.28
N ASP A 76 -4.04 13.71 -1.33
CA ASP A 76 -5.13 14.38 -2.05
C ASP A 76 -5.71 13.52 -3.19
N GLN A 77 -4.89 12.64 -3.75
CA GLN A 77 -5.24 11.84 -4.91
C GLN A 77 -4.77 10.39 -4.79
N GLU A 78 -5.46 9.53 -5.52
CA GLU A 78 -5.08 8.13 -5.67
C GLU A 78 -3.74 8.03 -6.40
N LYS A 79 -2.88 7.12 -5.91
CA LYS A 79 -1.64 6.75 -6.56
C LYS A 79 -1.43 5.23 -6.46
N LYS A 80 -0.62 4.70 -7.38
CA LYS A 80 -0.13 3.32 -7.37
C LYS A 80 1.30 3.21 -6.80
N PHE A 81 1.65 2.03 -6.35
CA PHE A 81 3.01 1.60 -6.00
C PHE A 81 3.27 0.24 -6.69
N PHE A 82 4.53 -0.17 -6.77
CA PHE A 82 4.92 -1.40 -7.42
C PHE A 82 5.26 -2.49 -6.39
N PHE A 83 4.70 -3.69 -6.55
CA PHE A 83 4.93 -4.83 -5.67
C PHE A 83 4.93 -6.13 -6.49
N ASN A 84 5.97 -6.97 -6.34
CA ASN A 84 6.10 -8.25 -7.05
C ASN A 84 5.84 -8.19 -8.57
N GLY A 85 6.35 -7.16 -9.25
CA GLY A 85 6.19 -7.03 -10.70
C GLY A 85 4.86 -6.44 -11.15
N GLN A 86 4.01 -5.99 -10.23
CA GLN A 86 2.68 -5.46 -10.53
C GLN A 86 2.44 -4.12 -9.85
N SER A 87 1.74 -3.22 -10.55
CA SER A 87 1.24 -1.98 -9.96
C SER A 87 0.00 -2.26 -9.12
N SER A 88 -0.01 -1.78 -7.88
CA SER A 88 -1.14 -1.84 -6.96
C SER A 88 -1.44 -0.47 -6.37
N ASN A 89 -2.69 -0.23 -5.97
CA ASN A 89 -3.11 0.96 -5.24
C ASN A 89 -3.47 0.65 -3.77
N LEU A 90 -3.69 -0.63 -3.44
CA LEU A 90 -3.96 -1.18 -2.11
C LEU A 90 -3.52 -2.65 -2.09
N LEU A 91 -2.74 -3.04 -1.09
CA LEU A 91 -2.30 -4.43 -0.91
C LEU A 91 -2.40 -4.81 0.56
N ILE A 92 -2.79 -6.06 0.81
CA ILE A 92 -2.79 -6.70 2.11
C ILE A 92 -1.72 -7.79 2.09
N ALA A 93 -0.68 -7.68 2.90
CA ALA A 93 0.42 -8.63 2.94
C ALA A 93 1.10 -8.65 4.31
N ASP A 94 1.49 -9.83 4.78
CA ASP A 94 2.33 -10.00 5.97
C ASP A 94 3.80 -9.77 5.56
N LEU A 95 4.32 -8.58 5.85
CA LEU A 95 5.66 -8.14 5.47
C LEU A 95 6.71 -8.56 6.49
N ASN A 96 6.33 -8.62 7.77
CA ASN A 96 7.23 -8.85 8.90
C ASN A 96 7.26 -10.34 9.36
N ALA A 97 6.44 -11.19 8.75
CA ALA A 97 6.26 -12.62 9.02
C ALA A 97 5.73 -12.93 10.45
N ASP A 98 4.92 -12.05 11.03
CA ASP A 98 4.29 -12.22 12.34
C ASP A 98 2.88 -12.82 12.30
N GLN A 99 2.40 -13.21 11.11
CA GLN A 99 1.05 -13.74 10.83
C GLN A 99 -0.07 -12.70 10.98
N GLN A 100 0.27 -11.41 11.05
CA GLN A 100 -0.66 -10.29 11.00
C GLN A 100 -0.38 -9.48 9.74
N PRO A 101 -1.31 -9.46 8.77
CA PRO A 101 -1.07 -8.74 7.53
C PRO A 101 -1.06 -7.22 7.75
N GLU A 102 -0.15 -6.55 7.06
CA GLU A 102 -0.12 -5.10 6.92
C GLU A 102 -1.06 -4.61 5.81
N ILE A 103 -1.52 -3.35 5.95
CA ILE A 103 -2.22 -2.60 4.90
C ILE A 103 -1.20 -1.68 4.22
N ILE A 104 -1.03 -1.83 2.91
CA ILE A 104 -0.07 -1.07 2.10
C ILE A 104 -0.83 -0.25 1.06
N THR A 105 -0.57 1.06 1.01
CA THR A 105 -1.23 1.96 0.06
C THR A 105 -0.31 3.12 -0.33
N ALA A 106 -0.56 3.73 -1.49
CA ALA A 106 0.11 4.94 -1.91
C ALA A 106 -0.88 6.03 -2.30
N VAL A 107 -0.48 7.28 -2.08
CA VAL A 107 -1.26 8.48 -2.40
C VAL A 107 -0.32 9.55 -2.93
N SER A 108 -0.86 10.59 -3.54
CA SER A 108 -0.06 11.71 -4.02
C SER A 108 -0.50 13.04 -3.44
N TYR A 109 0.47 13.94 -3.28
CA TYR A 109 0.31 15.36 -3.02
C TYR A 109 0.80 16.12 -4.24
N PRO A 110 -0.09 16.50 -5.17
CA PRO A 110 0.26 17.19 -6.39
C PRO A 110 1.05 18.49 -6.12
N PRO A 111 1.95 18.91 -7.04
CA PRO A 111 2.11 18.37 -8.39
C PRO A 111 3.09 17.21 -8.54
N HIS A 112 4.01 16.96 -7.59
CA HIS A 112 5.17 16.07 -7.85
C HIS A 112 5.48 15.05 -6.75
N ASN A 113 4.68 14.96 -5.68
CA ASN A 113 5.01 14.08 -4.56
C ASN A 113 4.08 12.87 -4.47
N GLY A 114 4.67 11.71 -4.24
CA GLY A 114 4.00 10.47 -3.83
C GLY A 114 4.39 10.10 -2.41
N SER A 115 3.50 9.42 -1.70
CA SER A 115 3.81 8.83 -0.39
C SER A 115 3.30 7.39 -0.31
N LEU A 116 4.15 6.50 0.20
CA LEU A 116 3.81 5.13 0.54
C LEU A 116 3.53 5.04 2.03
N HIS A 117 2.39 4.45 2.37
CA HIS A 117 1.94 4.22 3.75
C HIS A 117 1.83 2.72 3.98
N VAL A 118 2.35 2.25 5.11
CA VAL A 118 2.23 0.87 5.55
C VAL A 118 1.68 0.90 6.97
N PHE A 119 0.56 0.22 7.21
CA PHE A 119 -0.05 0.14 8.52
C PHE A 119 0.00 -1.28 9.04
N THR A 120 0.38 -1.44 10.30
CA THR A 120 0.37 -2.71 11.02
C THR A 120 -0.70 -2.66 12.12
N LEU A 121 -1.18 -3.83 12.55
CA LEU A 121 -2.16 -3.91 13.62
C LEU A 121 -1.54 -3.43 14.93
N ASP A 122 -2.24 -2.58 15.68
CA ASP A 122 -1.77 -2.14 16.99
C ASP A 122 -1.70 -3.31 17.98
N LYS A 123 -0.84 -3.19 19.00
CA LYS A 123 -0.63 -4.19 20.06
C LYS A 123 -1.90 -4.53 20.82
N ASP A 124 -2.78 -3.54 20.99
CA ASP A 124 -4.08 -3.73 21.65
C ASP A 124 -5.15 -4.28 20.68
N GLN A 125 -4.80 -4.43 19.40
CA GLN A 125 -5.63 -5.02 18.33
C GLN A 125 -6.95 -4.27 18.11
N GLN A 126 -6.99 -2.98 18.43
CA GLN A 126 -8.18 -2.13 18.28
C GLN A 126 -8.16 -1.27 17.01
N GLY A 127 -7.10 -1.38 16.20
CA GLY A 127 -6.92 -0.58 15.01
C GLY A 127 -5.54 -0.75 14.42
N PHE A 128 -5.19 0.17 13.52
CA PHE A 128 -3.93 0.15 12.81
C PHE A 128 -3.07 1.38 13.13
N VAL A 129 -1.77 1.19 13.14
CA VAL A 129 -0.76 2.24 13.35
C VAL A 129 0.25 2.24 12.18
N PRO A 130 0.77 3.41 11.78
CA PRO A 130 1.73 3.49 10.69
C PRO A 130 3.08 2.87 11.10
N MET A 131 3.65 2.07 10.22
CA MET A 131 5.04 1.63 10.32
C MET A 131 5.95 2.80 9.99
N GLN A 132 6.92 3.05 10.87
CA GLN A 132 7.81 4.20 10.74
C GLN A 132 8.88 3.97 9.66
N PHE A 133 9.18 5.02 8.90
CA PHE A 133 10.35 5.14 8.03
C PHE A 133 11.36 6.04 8.71
N SER A 134 12.49 5.47 9.15
CA SER A 134 13.54 6.19 9.86
C SER A 134 14.80 6.33 9.01
N ASN A 135 15.45 7.49 9.10
CA ASN A 135 16.79 7.70 8.57
C ASN A 135 17.72 8.10 9.72
N PRO A 136 18.54 7.16 10.23
CA PRO A 136 19.50 7.44 11.30
C PRO A 136 20.56 8.47 10.95
N GLN A 137 20.86 8.66 9.65
CA GLN A 137 21.87 9.62 9.19
C GLN A 137 21.40 11.07 9.36
N THR A 138 20.09 11.30 9.22
CA THR A 138 19.46 12.61 9.37
C THR A 138 18.68 12.75 10.67
N ASN A 139 18.67 11.71 11.51
CA ASN A 139 17.85 11.61 12.72
C ASN A 139 16.37 11.95 12.48
N SER A 140 15.82 11.50 11.35
CA SER A 140 14.43 11.73 10.97
C SER A 140 13.61 10.44 11.04
N SER A 141 12.32 10.59 11.32
CA SER A 141 11.31 9.52 11.29
C SER A 141 10.03 10.07 10.71
N SER A 142 9.34 9.26 9.89
CA SER A 142 8.08 9.62 9.23
C SER A 142 7.13 8.43 9.23
N GLU A 143 5.82 8.71 9.21
CA GLU A 143 4.75 7.71 9.08
C GLU A 143 4.60 7.19 7.64
N PHE A 144 5.33 7.78 6.68
CA PHE A 144 5.30 7.43 5.26
C PHE A 144 6.66 7.62 4.60
N LEU A 145 6.87 6.89 3.50
CA LEU A 145 8.02 7.08 2.61
C LEU A 145 7.63 7.99 1.45
N ALA A 146 8.34 9.10 1.27
CA ALA A 146 8.10 10.05 0.20
C ALA A 146 8.89 9.71 -1.06
N SER A 147 8.30 10.04 -2.21
CA SER A 147 8.96 10.21 -3.50
C SER A 147 8.62 11.60 -4.02
N ASP A 148 9.62 12.37 -4.46
CA ASP A 148 9.44 13.67 -5.11
C ASP A 148 9.58 13.58 -6.66
N MET A 149 9.57 12.36 -7.18
CA MET A 149 9.67 12.04 -8.61
C MET A 149 8.54 11.12 -9.03
N LEU A 150 7.32 11.65 -9.02
CA LEU A 150 6.09 10.93 -9.29
C LEU A 150 6.11 10.13 -10.61
N GLN A 151 5.81 8.83 -10.53
CA GLN A 151 5.49 7.99 -11.69
C GLN A 151 4.07 7.43 -11.60
N GLU A 152 3.26 7.56 -12.66
CA GLU A 152 1.84 7.19 -12.66
C GLU A 152 1.61 5.68 -12.42
N ASP A 153 2.53 4.84 -12.87
CA ASP A 153 2.48 3.39 -12.71
C ASP A 153 2.93 2.91 -11.31
N GLY A 154 3.49 3.81 -10.50
CA GLY A 154 3.96 3.53 -9.15
C GLY A 154 5.40 3.03 -9.04
N GLN A 155 6.18 3.00 -10.13
CA GLN A 155 7.58 2.55 -10.07
C GLN A 155 8.49 3.46 -9.23
N ASP A 156 8.07 4.69 -8.95
CA ASP A 156 8.71 5.60 -8.01
C ASP A 156 8.62 5.11 -6.56
N LEU A 157 7.69 4.23 -6.21
CA LEU A 157 7.54 3.60 -4.90
C LEU A 157 7.43 2.08 -5.09
N THR A 158 8.56 1.37 -4.98
CA THR A 158 8.64 -0.05 -5.34
C THR A 158 9.11 -0.90 -4.17
N PHE A 159 8.38 -1.97 -3.85
CA PHE A 159 8.91 -3.07 -3.07
C PHE A 159 9.83 -3.90 -3.96
N VAL A 160 11.13 -3.87 -3.66
CA VAL A 160 12.16 -4.62 -4.39
C VAL A 160 12.10 -6.10 -3.99
N ASP A 161 11.75 -6.35 -2.73
CA ASP A 161 11.38 -7.63 -2.15
C ASP A 161 10.44 -7.39 -0.95
N ASN A 162 10.05 -8.45 -0.24
CA ASN A 162 9.09 -8.35 0.87
C ASN A 162 9.54 -7.45 2.03
N ASN A 163 10.85 -7.27 2.24
CA ASN A 163 11.36 -6.50 3.36
C ASN A 163 12.16 -5.27 2.94
N ARG A 164 12.19 -4.92 1.65
CA ARG A 164 12.93 -3.76 1.16
C ARG A 164 12.11 -2.95 0.16
N VAL A 165 11.96 -1.67 0.47
CA VAL A 165 11.28 -0.71 -0.40
C VAL A 165 12.28 0.31 -0.95
N ARG A 166 12.02 0.78 -2.16
CA ARG A 166 12.77 1.77 -2.90
C ARG A 166 11.85 2.94 -3.22
N ALA A 167 12.26 4.16 -2.86
CA ALA A 167 11.68 5.39 -3.37
C ALA A 167 12.60 6.03 -4.42
N LEU A 168 12.03 6.57 -5.49
CA LEU A 168 12.72 7.43 -6.42
C LEU A 168 12.63 8.88 -5.93
N GLY A 169 13.75 9.59 -5.88
CA GLY A 169 13.71 11.01 -5.58
C GLY A 169 14.99 11.76 -5.91
N MET A 170 15.06 13.02 -5.53
CA MET A 170 16.25 13.85 -5.75
C MET A 170 17.19 13.81 -4.53
N LEU A 171 18.47 13.49 -4.77
CA LEU A 171 19.53 13.67 -3.79
C LEU A 171 20.17 15.05 -4.00
N TYR A 172 20.12 15.89 -2.97
CA TYR A 172 20.72 17.23 -2.96
C TYR A 172 22.09 17.18 -2.28
N PRO A 173 23.20 17.32 -3.02
CA PRO A 173 24.54 17.25 -2.41
C PRO A 173 24.79 18.45 -1.49
N GLU A 174 25.55 18.25 -0.41
CA GLU A 174 25.91 19.32 0.53
C GLU A 174 26.93 20.31 -0.05
N ASN A 175 27.63 19.93 -1.12
CA ASN A 175 28.64 20.77 -1.75
C ASN A 175 27.99 21.90 -2.57
N GLU A 176 28.36 23.14 -2.28
CA GLU A 176 27.92 24.29 -3.07
C GLU A 176 28.30 24.12 -4.55
N GLY A 177 27.29 24.24 -5.43
CA GLY A 177 27.45 24.15 -6.88
C GLY A 177 27.27 22.76 -7.49
N ALA A 178 27.03 21.72 -6.69
CA ALA A 178 26.65 20.41 -7.21
C ALA A 178 25.14 20.36 -7.52
N GLU A 179 24.80 19.79 -8.68
CA GLU A 179 23.40 19.62 -9.08
C GLU A 179 22.74 18.47 -8.32
N ALA A 180 21.43 18.57 -8.13
CA ALA A 180 20.64 17.49 -7.55
C ALA A 180 20.62 16.29 -8.52
N VAL A 181 20.80 15.09 -7.97
CA VAL A 181 20.88 13.85 -8.76
C VAL A 181 19.70 12.95 -8.44
N ALA A 182 18.96 12.55 -9.48
CA ALA A 182 17.92 11.53 -9.34
C ALA A 182 18.54 10.25 -8.76
N SER A 183 17.99 9.77 -7.66
CA SER A 183 18.54 8.68 -6.86
C SER A 183 17.44 7.76 -6.37
N PHE A 184 17.78 6.48 -6.20
CA PHE A 184 16.98 5.53 -5.46
C PHE A 184 17.36 5.59 -3.98
N PHE A 185 16.36 5.63 -3.11
CA PHE A 185 16.50 5.57 -1.66
C PHE A 185 15.89 4.27 -1.16
N PHE A 186 16.68 3.45 -0.49
CA PHE A 186 16.26 2.13 -0.01
C PHE A 186 15.98 2.16 1.49
N TYR A 187 14.90 1.50 1.88
CA TYR A 187 14.55 1.27 3.27
C TYR A 187 14.28 -0.20 3.48
N LYS A 188 14.87 -0.75 4.54
CA LYS A 188 14.73 -2.15 4.91
C LYS A 188 13.90 -2.29 6.18
N LEU A 189 12.91 -3.16 6.13
CA LEU A 189 12.09 -3.55 7.25
C LEU A 189 12.91 -4.37 8.24
N SER A 190 12.92 -3.94 9.50
CA SER A 190 13.52 -4.66 10.62
C SER A 190 12.60 -4.55 11.83
N GLY A 191 11.96 -5.66 12.21
CA GLY A 191 10.91 -5.65 13.21
C GLY A 191 9.69 -4.88 12.70
N ALA A 192 9.29 -3.82 13.40
CA ALA A 192 8.08 -3.05 13.09
C ALA A 192 8.35 -1.71 12.35
N ALA A 193 9.56 -1.49 11.85
CA ALA A 193 9.93 -0.24 11.20
C ALA A 193 10.87 -0.43 10.01
N PHE A 194 10.72 0.45 9.03
CA PHE A 194 11.62 0.59 7.88
C PHE A 194 12.76 1.53 8.24
N THR A 195 14.00 1.06 8.10
CA THR A 195 15.20 1.87 8.36
C THR A 195 15.94 2.10 7.05
N PHE A 196 16.42 3.33 6.85
CA PHE A 196 17.24 3.69 5.69
C PHE A 196 18.44 2.75 5.55
N ASP A 197 18.58 2.18 4.35
CA ASP A 197 19.56 1.14 4.00
C ASP A 197 20.56 1.62 2.93
N GLY A 198 20.41 2.85 2.46
CA GLY A 198 21.31 3.50 1.51
C GLY A 198 20.60 4.15 0.33
N SER A 199 21.38 4.83 -0.51
CA SER A 199 20.90 5.40 -1.77
C SER A 199 21.94 5.21 -2.87
N GLU A 200 21.47 5.21 -4.11
CA GLU A 200 22.32 5.16 -5.30
C GLU A 200 21.74 6.05 -6.41
N PRO A 201 22.58 6.71 -7.23
CA PRO A 201 22.09 7.45 -8.39
C PRO A 201 21.32 6.54 -9.36
N VAL A 202 20.27 7.08 -9.97
CA VAL A 202 19.60 6.40 -11.08
C VAL A 202 20.59 6.25 -12.24
N PRO A 203 20.77 5.03 -12.80
CA PRO A 203 21.61 4.86 -13.98
C PRO A 203 21.11 5.74 -15.13
N VAL A 204 22.02 6.54 -15.70
CA VAL A 204 21.78 7.21 -16.98
C VAL A 204 22.36 6.32 -18.08
N ASP A 205 21.52 5.91 -19.03
CA ASP A 205 22.00 5.23 -20.22
C ASP A 205 22.91 6.21 -20.99
N ASN A 206 24.17 5.82 -21.22
CA ASN A 206 25.12 6.54 -22.07
C ASN A 206 25.01 6.10 -23.52
#